data_AF-A0A433P579-F1
#
_entry.id   AF-A0A433P579-F1
#
_cell.length_a   1.000
_cell.length_b   1.000
_cell.length_c   1.000
_cell.angle_alpha   90.00
_cell.angle_beta   90.00
_cell.angle_gamma   90.00
#
_symmetry.space_group_name_H-M   'P 1'
#
loop_
_entity.id
_entity.type
_entity.pdbx_description
1 polymer ?
#
loop_
_entity_poly.entity_id
_entity_poly.type
_entity_poly.pdbx_seq_one_letter_code
_entity_poly.pdbx_strand_id
1 'polypeptide(L)' 'MHHSSLNDPPQATPSWSPFNEFQGISDTSFLYTLSDRNACPKCQKPVKYFCYLCFEVVGCPRENVPKVKLPVKMDV' A
#
# COMPACT_ATOMS: atom_id res chain seq x y z
N MET A 1 -9.25 17.73 33.17
CA MET A 1 -8.67 16.47 32.66
C MET A 1 -9.17 16.33 31.25
N HIS A 2 -8.32 16.63 30.27
CA HIS A 2 -8.75 16.87 28.89
C HIS A 2 -9.26 15.59 28.22
N HIS A 3 -10.37 15.77 27.50
CA HIS A 3 -11.16 14.74 26.83
C HIS A 3 -10.38 14.07 25.69
N SER A 4 -10.56 12.76 25.59
CA SER A 4 -10.23 11.94 24.42
C SER A 4 -11.01 12.42 23.20
N SER A 5 -10.35 12.55 22.05
CA SER A 5 -10.98 12.57 20.73
C SER A 5 -10.16 11.72 19.79
N LEU A 6 -10.51 10.45 19.72
CA LEU A 6 -10.18 9.57 18.61
C LEU A 6 -11.18 9.89 17.51
N ASN A 7 -10.83 10.80 16.60
CA ASN A 7 -11.50 11.04 15.32
C ASN A 7 -10.55 11.85 14.43
N ASP A 8 -9.33 11.36 14.24
CA ASP A 8 -8.53 11.83 13.12
C ASP A 8 -9.09 11.16 11.85
N PRO A 9 -9.51 11.91 10.82
CA PRO A 9 -9.79 11.37 9.50
C PRO A 9 -8.57 10.59 8.99
N PRO A 10 -8.72 9.62 8.06
CA PRO A 10 -7.59 8.96 7.43
C PRO A 10 -6.66 10.05 6.90
N GLN A 11 -5.47 10.13 7.47
CA GLN A 11 -4.56 11.26 7.31
C GLN A 11 -4.40 11.57 5.82
N ALA A 12 -4.99 12.68 5.38
CA ALA A 12 -4.91 13.13 3.99
C ALA A 12 -3.43 13.19 3.60
N THR A 13 -3.13 12.71 2.39
CA THR A 13 -1.78 12.71 1.82
C THR A 13 -1.07 14.03 2.16
N PRO A 14 0.16 13.99 2.73
CA PRO A 14 0.85 15.21 3.13
C PRO A 14 0.90 16.19 1.95
N SER A 15 0.65 17.48 2.25
CA SER A 15 0.57 18.55 1.24
C SER A 15 1.79 18.60 0.32
N TRP A 16 2.93 18.14 0.81
CA TRP A 16 4.12 17.82 0.02
C TRP A 16 4.34 16.30 0.00
N SER A 17 3.96 15.67 -1.10
CA SER A 17 4.42 14.34 -1.47
C SER A 17 5.09 14.45 -2.84
N PRO A 18 6.27 13.83 -3.05
CA PRO A 18 6.93 13.82 -4.34
C PRO A 18 6.07 13.17 -5.43
N PHE A 19 4.99 12.49 -5.05
CA PHE A 19 4.06 11.83 -5.95
C PHE A 19 2.89 12.72 -6.43
N ASN A 20 2.72 13.91 -5.86
CA ASN A 20 1.56 14.78 -6.14
C ASN A 20 1.49 15.30 -7.58
N GLU A 21 2.64 15.37 -8.26
CA GLU A 21 2.73 15.83 -9.66
C GLU A 21 2.50 14.69 -10.68
N PHE A 22 2.49 13.43 -10.22
CA PHE A 22 2.35 12.28 -11.12
C PHE A 22 0.88 11.96 -11.37
N GLN A 23 0.44 12.18 -12.61
CA GLN A 23 -0.86 11.73 -13.08
C GLN A 23 -0.89 10.19 -13.17
N GLY A 24 -1.93 9.56 -12.62
CA GLY A 24 -2.18 8.12 -12.75
C GLY A 24 -1.81 7.26 -11.54
N ILE A 25 -1.30 7.86 -10.44
CA ILE A 25 -1.20 7.16 -9.16
C ILE A 25 -2.59 7.14 -8.52
N SER A 26 -3.13 5.95 -8.25
CA SER A 26 -4.41 5.78 -7.58
C SER A 26 -4.32 6.11 -6.09
N ASP A 27 -5.47 6.41 -5.47
CA ASP A 27 -5.56 6.66 -4.03
C ASP A 27 -4.90 5.54 -3.22
N THR A 28 -4.08 5.92 -2.24
CA THR A 28 -3.34 4.98 -1.38
C THR A 28 -3.90 4.92 0.03
N SER A 29 -4.99 5.64 0.32
CA SER A 29 -5.58 5.73 1.68
C SER A 29 -5.89 4.34 2.29
N PHE A 30 -6.31 3.37 1.48
CA PHE A 30 -6.54 2.00 1.90
C PHE A 30 -5.31 1.32 2.52
N LEU A 31 -4.09 1.64 2.06
CA LEU A 31 -2.87 1.02 2.62
C LEU A 31 -2.67 1.38 4.09
N TYR A 32 -3.24 2.50 4.55
CA TYR A 32 -3.17 2.94 5.94
C TYR A 32 -4.16 2.19 6.84
N THR A 33 -5.18 1.54 6.28
CA THR A 33 -6.07 0.65 7.06
C THR A 33 -5.44 -0.72 7.31
N LEU A 34 -4.33 -1.03 6.63
CA LEU A 34 -3.55 -2.26 6.77
C LEU A 34 -2.31 -1.99 7.64
N SER A 35 -2.44 -2.09 8.97
CA SER A 35 -1.35 -1.78 9.91
C SER A 35 -0.33 -2.91 10.05
N ASP A 36 -0.77 -4.15 9.93
CA ASP A 36 -0.02 -5.29 10.45
C ASP A 36 0.86 -5.98 9.41
N ARG A 37 1.93 -6.60 9.91
CA ARG A 37 2.73 -7.54 9.10
C ARG A 37 2.05 -8.90 9.12
N ASN A 38 2.00 -9.54 7.96
CA ASN A 38 1.46 -10.87 7.73
C ASN A 38 2.57 -11.84 7.34
N ALA A 39 2.42 -13.12 7.71
CA ALA A 39 3.36 -14.15 7.30
C ALA A 39 3.20 -14.43 5.79
N CYS A 40 4.30 -14.41 5.03
CA CYS A 40 4.26 -14.82 3.64
C CYS A 40 3.83 -16.30 3.53
N PRO A 41 2.85 -16.65 2.67
CA PRO A 41 2.36 -18.03 2.56
C PRO A 41 3.43 -19.03 2.09
N LYS A 42 4.49 -18.57 1.42
CA LYS A 42 5.57 -19.41 0.92
C LYS A 42 6.76 -19.54 1.88
N CYS A 43 7.28 -18.42 2.39
CA CYS A 43 8.51 -18.42 3.21
C CYS A 43 8.30 -18.06 4.69
N GLN A 44 7.05 -17.79 5.11
CA GLN A 44 6.67 -17.46 6.49
C GLN A 44 7.32 -16.20 7.09
N LYS A 45 8.13 -15.45 6.33
CA LYS A 45 8.71 -14.19 6.79
C LYS A 45 7.61 -13.14 6.99
N PRO A 46 7.68 -12.33 8.07
CA PRO A 46 6.70 -11.28 8.33
C PRO A 46 6.92 -10.07 7.40
N VAL A 47 5.96 -9.82 6.52
CA VAL A 47 5.97 -8.75 5.50
C VAL A 47 4.66 -7.97 5.55
N LYS A 48 4.65 -6.72 5.08
CA LYS A 48 3.45 -5.87 5.20
C LYS A 48 2.47 -6.08 4.03
N TYR A 49 2.92 -5.84 2.80
CA TYR A 49 2.07 -5.85 1.60
C TYR A 49 2.52 -6.86 0.53
N PHE A 50 3.82 -7.17 0.51
CA PHE A 50 4.44 -7.95 -0.55
C PHE A 50 5.70 -8.65 -0.03
N CYS A 51 5.90 -9.89 -0.44
CA CYS A 51 7.13 -10.63 -0.15
C CYS A 51 8.14 -10.44 -1.28
N TYR A 52 9.22 -9.71 -1.02
CA TYR A 52 10.27 -9.42 -2.00
C TYR A 52 11.10 -10.65 -2.42
N LEU A 53 11.04 -11.75 -1.67
CA LEU A 53 11.75 -13.00 -2.00
C LEU A 53 10.87 -13.96 -2.81
N CYS A 54 9.59 -14.03 -2.46
CA CYS A 54 8.66 -14.99 -3.03
C CYS A 54 7.78 -14.42 -4.14
N PHE A 55 7.84 -13.10 -4.34
CA PHE A 55 7.03 -12.31 -5.26
C PHE A 55 5.52 -12.49 -5.08
N GLU A 56 5.08 -12.55 -3.82
CA GLU A 56 3.68 -12.75 -3.45
C GLU A 56 3.09 -11.51 -2.78
N VAL A 57 1.84 -11.20 -3.10
CA VAL A 57 1.03 -10.20 -2.39
C VAL A 57 0.60 -10.81 -1.06
N VAL A 58 0.76 -10.07 0.03
CA VAL A 58 0.47 -10.54 1.39
C VAL A 58 -0.29 -9.46 2.15
N GLY A 59 -1.34 -9.83 2.89
CA GLY A 59 -2.06 -8.89 3.76
C GLY A 59 -2.89 -7.83 3.03
N CYS A 60 -2.97 -7.87 1.70
CA CYS A 60 -3.75 -6.95 0.89
C CYS A 60 -4.62 -7.75 -0.09
N PRO A 61 -5.92 -7.40 -0.26
CA PRO A 61 -6.75 -7.96 -1.33
C PRO A 61 -6.14 -7.69 -2.70
N ARG A 62 -6.14 -8.70 -3.57
CA ARG A 62 -5.42 -8.66 -4.85
C ARG A 62 -6.07 -7.69 -5.84
N GLU A 63 -7.35 -7.43 -5.68
CA GLU A 63 -8.14 -6.43 -6.40
C GLU A 63 -7.70 -4.99 -6.13
N ASN A 64 -7.10 -4.72 -4.97
CA ASN A 64 -6.60 -3.39 -4.61
C ASN A 64 -5.19 -3.14 -5.16
N VAL A 65 -4.55 -4.15 -5.76
CA VAL A 65 -3.26 -3.98 -6.43
C VAL A 65 -3.49 -3.43 -7.84
N PRO A 66 -3.02 -2.20 -8.14
CA PRO A 66 -3.28 -1.58 -9.43
C PRO A 66 -2.59 -2.35 -10.56
N LYS A 67 -3.32 -2.54 -11.66
CA LYS A 67 -2.77 -3.09 -12.90
C LYS A 67 -2.35 -1.93 -13.80
N VAL A 68 -1.07 -1.84 -14.12
CA VAL A 68 -0.53 -0.80 -15.00
C VAL A 68 -0.19 -1.38 -16.36
N LYS A 69 -0.55 -0.66 -17.42
CA LYS A 69 -0.06 -0.93 -18.78
C LYS A 69 1.21 -0.12 -18.99
N LEU A 70 2.33 -0.78 -19.18
CA LEU A 70 3.60 -0.10 -19.44
C LEU A 70 3.54 0.62 -20.80
N PRO A 71 4.13 1.82 -20.92
CA PRO A 71 4.13 2.60 -22.16
C PRO A 71 5.01 1.96 -23.25
N VAL A 72 5.88 1.04 -22.85
CA VAL A 72 6.76 0.26 -23.73
C VAL A 72 6.71 -1.20 -23.28
N LYS A 73 6.90 -2.12 -24.24
CA LYS A 73 7.06 -3.53 -23.92
C LYS A 73 8.38 -3.71 -23.15
N MET A 74 8.32 -4.31 -21.96
CA MET A 74 9.50 -4.78 -21.25
C MET A 74 9.61 -6.29 -21.43
N ASP A 75 10.77 -6.75 -21.84
CA ASP A 75 11.15 -8.16 -21.80
C ASP A 75 11.92 -8.37 -20.49
N VAL A 76 11.38 -9.23 -19.60
CA VAL A 76 11.91 -9.54 -18.25
C VAL A 76 12.49 -10.94 -18.24
#